data_AF-A0A942BDH6-F1
#
_entry.id   AF-A0A942BDH6-F1
#
_cell.length_a   1.000
_cell.length_b   1.000
_cell.length_c   1.000
_cell.angle_alpha   90.00
_cell.angle_beta   90.00
_cell.angle_gamma   90.00
#
_symmetry.space_group_name_H-M   'P 1'
#
loop_
_entity.id
_entity.type
_entity.pdbx_description
1 polymer ?
#
loop_
_entity_poly.entity_id
_entity_poly.type
_entity_poly.pdbx_seq_one_letter_code
_entity_poly.pdbx_strand_id
1 'polypeptide(L)'
;MLTGLDRCVADGFALLAGKSVGLVCHQASVASDYVHILDHLLPLHRAGKLKIQAVFGPQHGIWGHTQDNMIEWEGYTDPRTGLRFYSLYGEHRKPTP
;
A
#
# COMPACT_ATOMS: atom_id res chain seq x y z
N MET A 1 23.09 -1.47 -1.44
CA MET A 1 22.37 -0.27 -1.93
C MET A 1 21.14 -0.08 -1.06
N LEU A 2 20.78 1.15 -0.67
CA LEU A 2 19.55 1.42 0.06
C LEU A 2 18.46 1.87 -0.92
N THR A 3 17.26 1.32 -0.79
CA THR A 3 16.10 1.74 -1.58
C THR A 3 15.53 3.07 -1.06
N GLY A 4 14.61 3.68 -1.82
CA GLY A 4 13.86 4.83 -1.32
C GLY A 4 13.02 4.48 -0.08
N LEU A 5 12.46 3.28 -0.03
CA LEU A 5 11.71 2.80 1.12
C LEU A 5 12.59 2.67 2.37
N ASP A 6 13.80 2.12 2.25
CA ASP A 6 14.75 2.04 3.38
C ASP A 6 15.05 3.41 3.98
N ARG A 7 15.18 4.44 3.15
CA ARG A 7 15.41 5.82 3.60
C ARG A 7 14.21 6.37 4.37
N CYS A 8 13.00 6.16 3.87
CA CYS A 8 11.76 6.56 4.55
C CYS A 8 11.56 5.80 5.87
N VAL A 9 11.94 4.52 5.94
CA VAL A 9 11.90 3.75 7.19
C VAL A 9 12.90 4.33 8.20
N ALA A 10 14.13 4.64 7.76
CA ALA A 10 15.17 5.19 8.62
C ALA A 10 14.83 6.57 9.20
N ASP A 11 14.09 7.41 8.47
CA ASP A 11 13.63 8.73 8.95
C ASP A 11 12.25 8.70 9.62
N GLY A 12 11.63 7.52 9.75
CA GLY A 12 10.32 7.35 10.37
C GLY A 12 9.16 7.94 9.56
N PHE A 13 9.30 8.03 8.24
CA PHE A 13 8.35 8.64 7.31
C PHE A 13 8.07 10.11 7.64
N ALA A 14 9.09 10.87 8.05
CA ALA A 14 8.95 12.25 8.52
C ALA A 14 8.21 13.16 7.51
N LEU A 15 8.43 12.95 6.22
CA LEU A 15 7.77 13.71 5.14
C LEU A 15 6.25 13.48 5.06
N LEU A 16 5.74 12.39 5.65
CA LEU A 16 4.32 12.02 5.63
C LEU A 16 3.57 12.45 6.89
N ALA A 17 4.25 13.03 7.88
CA ALA A 17 3.65 13.42 9.15
C ALA A 17 2.47 14.39 8.95
N GLY A 18 1.33 14.06 9.55
CA GLY A 18 0.07 14.82 9.48
C GLY A 18 -0.64 14.75 8.14
N LYS A 19 -0.12 14.03 7.14
CA LYS A 19 -0.71 13.98 5.79
C LYS A 19 -1.71 12.85 5.64
N SER A 20 -2.67 13.06 4.75
CA SER A 20 -3.46 11.96 4.17
C SER A 20 -2.72 11.40 2.96
N VAL A 21 -2.55 10.08 2.91
CA VAL A 21 -1.75 9.39 1.90
C VAL A 21 -2.56 8.28 1.22
N GLY A 22 -2.37 8.16 -0.09
CA GLY A 22 -2.73 6.98 -0.87
C GLY A 22 -1.48 6.15 -1.11
N LEU A 23 -1.55 4.84 -0.88
CA LEU A 23 -0.40 3.94 -0.99
C LEU A 23 -0.52 3.11 -2.26
N VAL A 24 0.41 3.25 -3.21
CA VAL A 24 0.53 2.34 -4.35
C VAL A 24 1.60 1.31 -4.04
N CYS A 25 1.24 0.03 -3.91
CA CYS A 25 2.17 -1.01 -3.52
C CYS A 25 1.81 -2.38 -4.11
N HIS A 26 2.77 -3.31 -4.06
CA HIS A 26 2.61 -4.71 -4.43
C HIS A 26 3.48 -5.58 -3.53
N GLN A 27 3.43 -6.90 -3.69
CA GLN A 27 4.14 -7.85 -2.82
C GLN A 27 5.63 -7.54 -2.58
N ALA A 28 6.35 -6.99 -3.56
CA ALA A 28 7.78 -6.68 -3.41
C ALA A 28 8.04 -5.26 -2.85
N SER A 29 7.01 -4.54 -2.41
CA SER A 29 7.12 -3.27 -1.69
C SER A 29 7.58 -3.50 -0.24
N VAL A 30 8.71 -4.18 -0.07
CA VAL A 30 9.35 -4.52 1.21
C VAL A 30 10.63 -3.73 1.39
N ALA A 31 10.94 -3.35 2.63
CA ALA A 31 12.23 -2.77 3.00
C ALA A 31 13.30 -3.87 3.16
N SER A 32 14.54 -3.48 3.43
CA SER A 32 15.67 -4.40 3.67
C SER A 32 15.49 -5.31 4.89
N ASP A 33 14.56 -4.99 5.79
CA ASP A 33 14.12 -5.84 6.89
C ASP A 33 13.04 -6.86 6.50
N TYR A 34 12.72 -6.95 5.21
CA TYR A 34 11.66 -7.80 4.64
C TYR A 34 10.25 -7.50 5.14
N VAL A 35 10.04 -6.34 5.77
CA VAL A 35 8.72 -5.88 6.19
C VAL A 35 8.07 -5.05 5.09
N HIS A 36 6.82 -5.35 4.78
CA HIS A 36 6.06 -4.65 3.75
C HIS A 36 5.75 -3.21 4.16
N ILE A 37 5.78 -2.27 3.21
CA ILE A 37 5.55 -0.83 3.45
C ILE A 37 4.26 -0.55 4.22
N LEU A 38 3.20 -1.32 3.97
CA LEU A 38 1.93 -1.17 4.69
C LEU A 38 2.10 -1.46 6.18
N ASP A 39 2.89 -2.45 6.56
CA ASP A 39 3.10 -2.83 7.96
C ASP A 39 4.00 -1.82 8.69
N HIS A 40 4.89 -1.15 7.97
CA HIS A 40 5.62 0.02 8.48
C HIS A 40 4.69 1.23 8.72
N LEU A 41 3.72 1.48 7.84
CA LEU A 41 2.83 2.64 7.92
C LEU A 41 1.63 2.45 8.86
N LEU A 42 1.17 1.22 9.10
CA LEU A 42 0.00 0.93 9.93
C LEU A 42 0.10 1.43 11.37
N PRO A 43 1.22 1.26 12.10
CA PRO A 43 1.38 1.82 13.44
C PRO A 43 1.29 3.35 13.44
N LEU A 44 1.87 4.02 12.43
CA LEU A 44 1.82 5.47 12.29
C LEU A 44 0.40 5.96 11.99
N HIS A 45 -0.34 5.21 11.18
CA HIS A 45 -1.75 5.46 10.89
C HIS A 45 -2.61 5.37 12.16
N ARG A 46 -2.47 4.28 12.93
CA ARG A 46 -3.22 4.06 14.17
C ARG A 46 -2.89 5.09 15.25
N ALA A 47 -1.64 5.54 15.30
CA ALA A 47 -1.19 6.61 16.19
C ALA A 47 -1.61 8.02 15.73
N GLY A 48 -2.34 8.15 14.61
CA GLY A 48 -2.76 9.44 14.06
C GLY A 48 -1.62 10.29 13.51
N LYS A 49 -0.42 9.73 13.33
CA LYS A 49 0.75 10.43 12.79
C LYS A 49 0.65 10.66 11.29
N LEU A 50 -0.16 9.87 10.59
CA LEU A 50 -0.58 10.04 9.20
C LEU A 50 -1.93 9.36 8.99
N LYS A 51 -2.58 9.58 7.85
CA LYS A 51 -3.85 8.91 7.51
C LYS A 51 -3.76 8.18 6.18
N ILE A 52 -3.77 6.85 6.21
CA ILE A 52 -3.87 6.03 5.00
C ILE A 52 -5.34 6.05 4.58
N GLN A 53 -5.63 6.60 3.41
CA GLN A 53 -7.00 6.72 2.88
C GLN A 53 -7.37 5.54 1.97
N ALA A 54 -6.39 5.08 1.20
CA ALA A 54 -6.57 4.07 0.18
C ALA A 54 -5.24 3.35 -0.07
N VAL A 55 -5.33 2.06 -0.39
CA VAL A 55 -4.21 1.27 -0.89
C VAL A 55 -4.56 0.83 -2.31
N PHE A 56 -3.59 0.93 -3.22
CA PHE A 56 -3.75 0.67 -4.64
C PHE A 56 -2.80 -0.44 -5.06
N GLY A 57 -3.34 -1.49 -5.67
CA GLY A 57 -2.59 -2.64 -6.16
C GLY A 57 -2.55 -2.75 -7.68
N PRO A 58 -1.47 -3.31 -8.27
CA PRO A 58 -1.39 -3.62 -9.70
C PRO A 58 -2.16 -4.92 -10.04
N GLN A 59 -2.02 -5.40 -11.28
CA GLN A 59 -2.76 -6.52 -11.89
C GLN A 59 -2.84 -7.81 -11.04
N HIS A 60 -1.80 -8.14 -10.28
CA HIS A 60 -1.75 -9.35 -9.43
C HIS A 60 -2.14 -9.08 -7.96
N GLY A 61 -2.76 -7.94 -7.68
CA GLY A 61 -3.14 -7.51 -6.33
C GLY A 61 -1.94 -7.14 -5.46
N ILE A 62 -2.22 -6.85 -4.19
CA ILE A 62 -1.22 -6.41 -3.20
C ILE A 62 -0.47 -7.61 -2.59
N TRP A 63 -1.14 -8.76 -2.46
CA TRP A 63 -0.62 -9.96 -1.79
C TRP A 63 -0.27 -11.12 -2.74
N GLY A 64 -0.43 -10.96 -4.06
CA GLY A 64 -0.10 -12.03 -5.03
C GLY A 64 -0.97 -13.28 -4.96
N HIS A 65 -2.07 -13.27 -4.20
CA HIS A 65 -3.00 -14.41 -4.08
C HIS A 65 -3.81 -14.67 -5.35
N THR A 66 -3.81 -13.74 -6.31
CA THR A 66 -4.39 -13.94 -7.65
C THR A 66 -3.41 -14.75 -8.51
N GLN A 67 -3.18 -16.01 -8.15
CA GLN A 67 -2.53 -16.99 -9.02
C GLN A 67 -3.58 -17.64 -9.94
N ASP A 68 -3.23 -17.75 -11.22
CA ASP A 68 -3.99 -18.45 -12.27
C ASP A 68 -5.47 -18.11 -12.41
N ASN A 69 -5.72 -16.90 -12.92
CA ASN A 69 -6.66 -16.63 -14.01
C ASN A 69 -6.74 -15.12 -14.16
N MET A 70 -6.90 -14.63 -15.38
CA MET A 70 -7.10 -13.23 -15.75
C MET A 70 -8.36 -12.62 -15.07
N ILE A 71 -8.36 -12.49 -13.75
CA ILE A 71 -9.47 -11.95 -12.97
C ILE A 71 -9.05 -10.56 -12.52
N GLU A 72 -9.60 -9.56 -13.20
CA GLU A 72 -9.65 -8.19 -12.71
C GLU A 72 -10.34 -8.19 -11.34
N TRP A 73 -9.75 -7.55 -10.33
CA TRP A 73 -10.37 -7.43 -9.00
C TRP A 73 -10.89 -6.00 -8.83
N GLU A 74 -12.08 -5.83 -8.30
CA GLU A 74 -12.77 -4.52 -8.27
C GLU A 74 -12.35 -3.63 -7.09
N GLY A 75 -11.56 -4.17 -6.16
CA GLY A 75 -11.30 -3.54 -4.86
C GLY A 75 -11.98 -4.29 -3.71
N TYR A 76 -11.45 -4.18 -2.49
CA TYR A 76 -12.08 -4.72 -1.29
C TYR A 76 -11.67 -3.93 -0.04
N THR A 77 -12.39 -4.08 1.07
CA THR A 77 -11.91 -3.60 2.37
C THR A 77 -11.09 -4.71 3.00
N ASP A 78 -9.81 -4.45 3.25
CA ASP A 78 -8.92 -5.44 3.84
C ASP A 78 -9.31 -5.72 5.30
N PRO A 79 -9.66 -6.96 5.68
CA PRO A 79 -10.17 -7.26 7.01
C PRO A 79 -9.09 -7.13 8.11
N ARG A 80 -7.80 -7.22 7.74
CA ARG A 80 -6.68 -7.08 8.68
C ARG A 80 -6.44 -5.63 9.09
N THR A 81 -6.60 -4.70 8.15
CA THR A 81 -6.29 -3.29 8.35
C THR A 81 -7.51 -2.38 8.44
N GLY A 82 -8.66 -2.83 7.93
CA GLY A 82 -9.87 -2.03 7.76
C GLY A 82 -9.77 -0.99 6.63
N LEU A 83 -8.66 -0.96 5.87
CA LEU A 83 -8.42 0.00 4.81
C LEU A 83 -9.05 -0.44 3.50
N ARG A 84 -9.44 0.52 2.66
CA ARG A 84 -9.97 0.22 1.33
C ARG A 84 -8.83 0.02 0.33
N PHE A 85 -8.85 -1.14 -0.31
CA PHE A 85 -7.91 -1.56 -1.33
C PHE A 85 -8.60 -1.43 -2.69
N TYR A 86 -7.94 -0.77 -3.64
CA TYR A 86 -8.42 -0.53 -4.99
C TYR A 86 -7.48 -1.20 -5.99
N SER A 87 -8.05 -1.78 -7.03
CA SER A 87 -7.26 -2.21 -8.18
C SER A 87 -7.02 -1.03 -9.12
N LEU A 88 -5.79 -0.91 -9.62
CA LEU A 88 -5.45 -0.04 -10.75
C LEU A 88 -5.46 -0.80 -12.09
N TYR A 89 -5.98 -2.02 -12.10
CA TYR A 89 -6.08 -2.90 -13.26
C TYR A 89 -7.52 -3.45 -13.37
N GLY A 90 -8.21 -3.06 -14.44
CA GLY A 90 -9.65 -3.23 -14.68
C GLY A 90 -10.18 -2.09 -15.54
N GLU A 91 -11.43 -1.64 -15.33
CA GLU A 91 -12.01 -0.47 -16.01
C GLU A 91 -11.21 0.85 -15.81
N HIS A 92 -10.45 0.96 -14.74
CA HIS A 92 -9.72 2.18 -14.38
C HIS A 92 -8.22 1.95 -14.30
N ARG A 93 -7.49 2.40 -15.34
CA ARG A 93 -6.01 2.43 -15.37
C ARG A 93 -5.41 3.66 -14.67
N LYS A 94 -6.26 4.53 -14.11
CA LYS A 94 -5.90 5.73 -13.34
C LYS A 94 -6.90 5.91 -12.20
N PRO A 95 -6.50 6.45 -11.03
CA PRO A 95 -7.44 6.80 -9.98
C PRO A 95 -8.50 7.79 -10.50
N THR A 96 -9.76 7.54 -10.19
CA THR A 96 -10.84 8.50 -10.44
C THR A 96 -10.79 9.64 -9.41
N PRO A 97 -11.18 10.88 -9.79
CA PRO A 97 -11.20 12.03 -8.88
C PRO A 97 -12.00 11.83 -7.60
#